data_AF-J2VYK9-F1
#
_entry.id   AF-J2VYK9-F1
#
_cell.length_a   1.000
_cell.length_b   1.000
_cell.length_c   1.000
_cell.angle_alpha   90.00
_cell.angle_beta   90.00
_cell.angle_gamma   90.00
#
_symmetry.space_group_name_H-M   'P 1'
#
loop_
_entity.id
_entity.type
_entity.pdbx_description
1 polymer ?
#
loop_
_entity_poly.entity_id
_entity_poly.type
_entity_poly.pdbx_seq_one_letter_code
_entity_poly.pdbx_strand_id
1 'polypeptide(L)'
;MRDKFQQLFATDKELFDLMYSARQRMSETVLHELVRDRRIFCSNKASRSDLADFLSMLPHDFDDVAGLVKQGEPGMRNERTTSLVLKANINADEIKAVFTEYAKEVGSTERITVPPSGASNVAATVEYSEFDLSRTRLLQRQNKAAHLEFRMVDDEVTVRFPATDKGRELVANLVDKLEKRKKEVLIQDEISVSDLESEKRTKFFIELISGIPNYRTETVTRLKVSADLREEEDVESDEDDGIESASAKMLHLVEDVALNGANLLASPQYRQLNESGFFITSMTWVAVQMSDPWDRVQFEVSFEDGRGGTGFRYLARHSKRSTRGRYPSHFRIPSDLVRKELFALLEGAARLVISTLRNERDTKAAKP
;
A
#
# COMPACT_ATOMS: atom_id res chain seq x y z
N MET A 1 -47.44 1.81 18.37
CA MET A 1 -46.05 1.85 17.90
C MET A 1 -45.78 0.51 17.24
N ARG A 2 -45.61 0.47 15.91
CA ARG A 2 -45.20 -0.78 15.24
C ARG A 2 -43.71 -0.89 15.45
N ASP A 3 -43.27 -1.93 16.16
CA ASP A 3 -41.89 -2.38 16.12
C ASP A 3 -41.52 -2.56 14.64
N LYS A 4 -40.67 -1.65 14.14
CA LYS A 4 -39.98 -1.85 12.88
C LYS A 4 -39.05 -3.03 13.13
N PHE A 5 -39.51 -4.23 12.80
CA PHE A 5 -38.59 -5.34 12.54
C PHE A 5 -37.51 -4.79 11.62
N GLN A 6 -36.27 -4.73 12.10
CA GLN A 6 -35.14 -4.48 11.22
C GLN A 6 -35.27 -5.49 10.08
N GLN A 7 -35.38 -5.00 8.84
CA GLN A 7 -35.40 -5.89 7.69
C GLN A 7 -34.07 -6.65 7.68
N LEU A 8 -34.14 -7.95 8.01
CA LEU A 8 -33.00 -8.86 8.03
C LEU A 8 -32.80 -9.55 6.66
N PHE A 9 -33.38 -9.01 5.59
CA PHE A 9 -33.31 -9.55 4.24
C PHE A 9 -32.89 -8.49 3.24
N ALA A 10 -32.20 -8.90 2.17
CA ALA A 10 -31.80 -8.04 1.07
C ALA A 10 -33.03 -7.66 0.22
N THR A 11 -33.21 -6.38 -0.05
CA THR A 11 -34.26 -5.87 -0.94
C THR A 11 -33.85 -5.96 -2.40
N ASP A 12 -34.82 -5.98 -3.32
CA ASP A 12 -34.59 -5.99 -4.78
C ASP A 12 -33.67 -4.84 -5.20
N LYS A 13 -33.84 -3.66 -4.58
CA LYS A 13 -32.96 -2.51 -4.80
C LYS A 13 -31.52 -2.80 -4.38
N GLU A 14 -31.32 -3.39 -3.20
CA GLU A 14 -29.98 -3.70 -2.69
C GLU A 14 -29.27 -4.76 -3.56
N LEU A 15 -30.03 -5.73 -4.08
CA LEU A 15 -29.53 -6.75 -5.01
C LEU A 15 -29.20 -6.15 -6.38
N PHE A 16 -30.06 -5.28 -6.89
CA PHE A 16 -29.79 -4.52 -8.11
C PHE A 16 -28.52 -3.69 -7.97
N ASP A 17 -28.42 -2.90 -6.89
CA ASP A 17 -27.25 -2.05 -6.62
C ASP A 17 -25.97 -2.88 -6.50
N LEU A 18 -26.02 -4.04 -5.83
CA LEU A 18 -24.90 -4.99 -5.74
C LEU A 18 -24.44 -5.46 -7.14
N MET A 19 -25.37 -5.99 -7.93
CA MET A 19 -25.06 -6.54 -9.26
C MET A 19 -24.63 -5.44 -10.25
N TYR A 20 -25.24 -4.26 -10.17
CA TYR A 20 -25.00 -3.15 -11.09
C TYR A 20 -23.77 -2.32 -10.73
N SER A 21 -23.42 -2.15 -9.46
CA SER A 21 -22.21 -1.40 -9.05
C SER A 21 -20.92 -2.21 -9.25
N ALA A 22 -20.95 -3.53 -9.09
CA ALA A 22 -19.76 -4.39 -9.13
C ALA A 22 -19.30 -4.76 -10.55
N ARG A 23 -19.18 -3.80 -11.48
CA ARG A 23 -19.01 -4.03 -12.94
C ARG A 23 -17.86 -4.98 -13.34
N GLN A 24 -16.75 -4.95 -12.61
CA GLN A 24 -15.60 -5.80 -12.92
C GLN A 24 -15.81 -7.27 -12.52
N ARG A 25 -16.68 -7.53 -11.54
CA ARG A 25 -16.92 -8.87 -10.97
C ARG A 25 -18.26 -9.46 -11.42
N MET A 26 -19.26 -8.60 -11.52
CA MET A 26 -20.58 -8.86 -12.07
C MET A 26 -20.63 -8.37 -13.52
N SER A 27 -19.82 -9.02 -14.36
CA SER A 27 -19.82 -8.80 -15.81
C SER A 27 -21.12 -9.32 -16.43
N GLU A 28 -21.42 -8.91 -17.66
CA GLU A 28 -22.59 -9.41 -18.40
C GLU A 28 -22.58 -10.93 -18.53
N THR A 29 -21.40 -11.53 -18.74
CA THR A 29 -21.23 -12.98 -18.77
C THR A 29 -21.63 -13.63 -17.46
N VAL A 30 -21.22 -13.06 -16.33
CA VAL A 30 -21.56 -13.57 -14.99
C VAL A 30 -23.06 -13.43 -14.73
N LEU A 31 -23.68 -12.31 -15.11
CA LEU A 31 -25.13 -12.14 -14.96
C LEU A 31 -25.90 -13.15 -15.82
N HIS A 32 -25.44 -13.43 -17.04
CA HIS A 32 -26.02 -14.47 -17.88
C HIS A 32 -25.87 -15.87 -17.28
N GLU A 33 -24.73 -16.18 -16.66
CA GLU A 33 -24.52 -17.44 -15.93
C GLU A 33 -25.49 -17.57 -14.76
N LEU A 34 -25.68 -16.53 -13.95
CA LEU A 34 -26.63 -16.53 -12.83
C LEU A 34 -28.07 -16.78 -13.27
N VAL A 35 -28.51 -16.15 -14.37
CA VAL A 35 -29.85 -16.38 -14.94
C VAL A 35 -29.96 -17.83 -15.45
N ARG A 36 -28.90 -18.36 -16.07
CA ARG A 36 -28.85 -19.71 -16.62
C ARG A 36 -28.85 -20.79 -15.53
N ASP A 37 -28.19 -20.56 -14.41
CA ASP A 37 -28.20 -21.46 -13.24
C ASP A 37 -29.63 -21.63 -12.70
N ARG A 38 -30.45 -20.60 -12.86
CA ARG A 38 -31.89 -20.61 -12.58
C ARG A 38 -32.75 -21.18 -13.72
N ARG A 39 -32.12 -21.74 -14.75
CA ARG A 39 -32.74 -22.31 -15.97
C ARG A 39 -33.55 -21.29 -16.78
N ILE A 40 -33.23 -20.01 -16.66
CA ILE A 40 -33.83 -18.93 -17.45
C ILE A 40 -32.84 -18.57 -18.57
N PHE A 41 -33.36 -18.23 -19.74
CA PHE A 41 -32.55 -17.81 -20.88
C PHE A 41 -32.92 -16.40 -21.30
N CYS A 42 -31.99 -15.47 -21.13
CA CYS A 42 -32.12 -14.09 -21.61
C CYS A 42 -31.43 -13.93 -22.96
N SER A 43 -31.89 -12.94 -23.74
CA SER A 43 -31.26 -12.55 -25.00
C SER A 43 -29.80 -12.12 -24.77
N ASN A 44 -28.89 -12.49 -25.67
CA ASN A 44 -27.50 -12.02 -25.66
C ASN A 44 -27.37 -10.50 -25.94
N LYS A 45 -28.46 -9.84 -26.32
CA LYS A 45 -28.54 -8.38 -26.50
C LYS A 45 -29.09 -7.67 -25.26
N ALA A 46 -29.50 -8.40 -24.22
CA ALA A 46 -30.00 -7.80 -22.99
C ALA A 46 -28.90 -6.93 -22.36
N SER A 47 -29.23 -5.71 -21.96
CA SER A 47 -28.24 -4.86 -21.32
C SER A 47 -27.94 -5.36 -19.91
N ARG A 48 -26.77 -4.99 -19.39
CA ARG A 48 -26.42 -5.28 -17.99
C ARG A 48 -27.45 -4.74 -16.98
N SER A 49 -28.04 -3.59 -17.28
CA SER A 49 -29.09 -3.01 -16.44
C SER A 49 -30.32 -3.90 -16.43
N ASP A 50 -30.78 -4.36 -17.60
CA ASP A 50 -31.96 -5.22 -17.72
C ASP A 50 -31.75 -6.57 -17.04
N LEU A 51 -30.55 -7.15 -17.18
CA LEU A 51 -30.20 -8.40 -16.52
C LEU A 51 -30.17 -8.26 -15.00
N ALA A 52 -29.59 -7.17 -14.48
CA ALA A 52 -29.54 -6.92 -13.04
C ALA A 52 -30.93 -6.64 -12.46
N ASP A 53 -31.78 -5.90 -13.17
CA ASP A 53 -33.17 -5.60 -12.78
C ASP A 53 -34.03 -6.86 -12.77
N PHE A 54 -33.91 -7.68 -13.81
CA PHE A 54 -34.62 -8.96 -13.85
C PHE A 54 -34.17 -9.90 -12.74
N LEU A 55 -32.85 -10.06 -12.54
CA LEU A 55 -32.30 -10.92 -11.49
C LEU A 55 -32.69 -10.46 -10.09
N SER A 56 -32.78 -9.15 -9.84
CA SER A 56 -33.05 -8.62 -8.49
C SER A 56 -34.48 -8.86 -8.04
N MET A 57 -35.43 -8.98 -8.98
CA MET A 57 -36.83 -9.29 -8.70
C MET A 57 -37.12 -10.78 -8.50
N LEU A 58 -36.17 -11.66 -8.81
CA LEU A 58 -36.34 -13.09 -8.58
C LEU A 58 -36.28 -13.40 -7.07
N PRO A 59 -36.90 -14.49 -6.59
CA PRO A 59 -36.68 -14.97 -5.23
C PRO A 59 -35.20 -15.32 -5.03
N HIS A 60 -34.63 -14.92 -3.89
CA HIS A 60 -33.28 -15.27 -3.47
C HIS A 60 -33.33 -15.90 -2.08
N ASP A 61 -32.66 -17.02 -1.91
CA ASP A 61 -32.40 -17.56 -0.57
C ASP A 61 -31.14 -16.93 0.05
N PHE A 62 -30.76 -17.41 1.23
CA PHE A 62 -29.57 -16.91 1.91
C PHE A 62 -28.28 -17.19 1.12
N ASP A 63 -28.16 -18.38 0.53
CA ASP A 63 -26.94 -18.81 -0.16
C ASP A 63 -26.78 -18.07 -1.49
N ASP A 64 -27.88 -17.78 -2.18
CA ASP A 64 -27.92 -16.88 -3.33
C ASP A 64 -27.33 -15.51 -2.98
N VAL A 65 -27.86 -14.86 -1.93
CA VAL A 65 -27.41 -13.52 -1.52
C VAL A 65 -25.96 -13.55 -1.05
N ALA A 66 -25.58 -14.54 -0.23
CA ALA A 66 -24.21 -14.70 0.24
C ALA A 66 -23.23 -14.94 -0.93
N GLY A 67 -23.62 -15.73 -1.93
CA GLY A 67 -22.87 -15.97 -3.15
C GLY A 67 -22.71 -14.69 -3.98
N LEU A 68 -23.78 -13.91 -4.16
CA LEU A 68 -23.74 -12.63 -4.86
C LEU A 68 -22.84 -11.62 -4.15
N VAL A 69 -22.91 -11.54 -2.83
CA VAL A 69 -22.03 -10.67 -2.02
C VAL A 69 -20.58 -11.09 -2.22
N LYS A 70 -20.27 -12.37 -2.03
CA LYS A 70 -18.90 -12.90 -2.20
C LYS A 70 -18.35 -12.68 -3.61
N GLN A 71 -19.20 -12.82 -4.63
CA GLN A 71 -18.81 -12.57 -6.01
C GLN A 71 -18.60 -11.06 -6.27
N GLY A 72 -19.43 -10.21 -5.67
CA GLY A 72 -19.39 -8.75 -5.80
C GLY A 72 -18.29 -8.09 -4.98
N GLU A 73 -17.79 -8.76 -3.94
CA GLU A 73 -16.69 -8.30 -3.11
C GLU A 73 -15.48 -7.93 -3.99
N PRO A 74 -14.98 -6.68 -3.89
CA PRO A 74 -13.78 -6.31 -4.60
C PRO A 74 -12.62 -7.19 -4.14
N GLY A 75 -11.77 -7.61 -5.08
CA GLY A 75 -10.54 -8.29 -4.71
C GLY A 75 -9.72 -7.40 -3.79
N MET A 76 -9.09 -8.00 -2.78
CA MET A 76 -8.15 -7.27 -1.91
C MET A 76 -7.12 -6.56 -2.79
N ARG A 77 -7.18 -5.23 -2.81
CA ARG A 77 -6.14 -4.41 -3.41
C ARG A 77 -4.89 -4.64 -2.57
N ASN A 78 -3.76 -4.91 -3.21
CA ASN A 78 -2.51 -5.11 -2.48
C ASN A 78 -2.20 -3.88 -1.65
N GLU A 79 -2.26 -4.05 -0.34
CA GLU A 79 -1.86 -3.03 0.62
C GLU A 79 -0.34 -2.87 0.53
N ARG A 80 0.12 -1.63 0.64
CA ARG A 80 1.55 -1.38 0.77
C ARG A 80 2.01 -1.87 2.15
N THR A 81 3.23 -2.32 2.22
CA THR A 81 3.86 -2.78 3.48
C THR A 81 4.69 -1.64 4.04
N THR A 82 4.79 -1.57 5.36
CA THR A 82 5.76 -0.75 6.09
C THR A 82 6.52 -1.65 7.07
N SER A 83 7.63 -1.14 7.61
CA SER A 83 8.43 -1.83 8.61
C SER A 83 8.88 -0.91 9.73
N LEU A 84 8.96 -1.46 10.93
CA LEU A 84 9.53 -0.87 12.14
C LEU A 84 10.63 -1.80 12.68
N VAL A 85 11.71 -1.25 13.24
CA VAL A 85 12.70 -2.03 13.99
C VAL A 85 12.58 -1.70 15.48
N LEU A 86 12.47 -2.74 16.30
CA LEU A 86 12.51 -2.64 17.76
C LEU A 86 13.91 -3.05 18.21
N LYS A 87 14.62 -2.15 18.90
CA LYS A 87 15.96 -2.45 19.47
C LYS A 87 15.82 -3.11 20.83
N ALA A 88 15.46 -4.39 20.82
CA ALA A 88 15.34 -5.20 22.03
C ALA A 88 15.44 -6.69 21.71
N ASN A 89 16.03 -7.44 22.65
CA ASN A 89 16.08 -8.90 22.61
C ASN A 89 14.72 -9.51 22.95
N ILE A 90 13.86 -9.70 21.95
CA ILE A 90 12.53 -10.30 22.11
C ILE A 90 12.54 -11.65 21.41
N ASN A 91 12.14 -12.70 22.13
CA ASN A 91 12.05 -14.05 21.56
C ASN A 91 10.66 -14.33 20.96
N ALA A 92 10.57 -15.41 20.18
CA ALA A 92 9.33 -15.81 19.51
C ALA A 92 8.17 -16.12 20.48
N ASP A 93 8.47 -16.62 21.67
CA ASP A 93 7.45 -17.04 22.65
C ASP A 93 6.82 -15.82 23.34
N GLU A 94 7.59 -14.76 23.58
CA GLU A 94 7.08 -13.47 24.04
C GLU A 94 6.08 -12.88 23.04
N ILE A 95 6.43 -12.88 21.75
CA ILE A 95 5.54 -12.39 20.67
C ILE A 95 4.24 -13.20 20.62
N LYS A 96 4.33 -14.54 20.65
CA LYS A 96 3.15 -15.42 20.68
C LYS A 96 2.28 -15.19 21.91
N ALA A 97 2.90 -14.95 23.07
CA ALA A 97 2.17 -14.67 24.30
C ALA A 97 1.42 -13.32 24.23
N VAL A 98 2.01 -12.31 23.59
CA VAL A 98 1.35 -11.03 23.34
C VAL A 98 0.17 -11.18 22.37
N PHE A 99 0.30 -11.97 21.30
CA PHE A 99 -0.84 -12.28 20.42
C PHE A 99 -1.96 -13.04 21.14
N THR A 100 -1.61 -13.93 22.08
CA THR A 100 -2.59 -14.66 22.88
C THR A 100 -3.34 -13.72 23.83
N GLU A 101 -2.65 -12.73 24.39
CA GLU A 101 -3.27 -11.69 25.22
C GLU A 101 -4.18 -10.78 24.39
N TYR A 102 -3.69 -10.33 23.22
CA TYR A 102 -4.48 -9.55 22.27
C TYR A 102 -5.76 -10.29 21.84
N ALA A 103 -5.66 -11.60 21.55
CA ALA A 103 -6.81 -12.42 21.19
C ALA A 103 -7.88 -12.51 22.29
N LYS A 104 -7.48 -12.49 23.56
CA LYS A 104 -8.43 -12.47 24.68
C LYS A 104 -9.15 -11.14 24.81
N GLU A 105 -8.50 -10.05 24.43
CA GLU A 105 -9.04 -8.69 24.51
C GLU A 105 -10.08 -8.41 23.42
N VAL A 106 -9.76 -8.77 22.17
CA VAL A 106 -10.68 -8.57 21.03
C VAL A 106 -11.84 -9.56 21.02
N GLY A 107 -11.66 -10.76 21.57
CA GLY A 107 -12.71 -11.76 21.65
C GLY A 107 -13.14 -12.25 20.26
N SER A 108 -14.44 -12.14 19.93
CA SER A 108 -15.01 -12.64 18.67
C SER A 108 -15.07 -11.61 17.53
N THR A 109 -14.60 -10.39 17.75
CA THR A 109 -14.64 -9.32 16.74
C THR A 109 -13.57 -9.50 15.67
N GLU A 110 -12.42 -10.06 16.05
CA GLU A 110 -11.27 -10.29 15.19
C GLU A 110 -10.80 -11.74 15.32
N ARG A 111 -10.33 -12.31 14.21
CA ARG A 111 -9.77 -13.66 14.19
C ARG A 111 -8.27 -13.59 13.97
N ILE A 112 -7.53 -14.05 14.98
CA ILE A 112 -6.07 -14.06 14.96
C ILE A 112 -5.57 -15.47 14.68
N THR A 113 -4.71 -15.61 13.68
CA THR A 113 -4.05 -16.87 13.33
C THR A 113 -2.54 -16.69 13.41
N VAL A 114 -1.88 -17.46 14.26
CA VAL A 114 -0.41 -17.47 14.39
C VAL A 114 0.08 -18.86 13.98
N PRO A 115 0.54 -19.06 12.74
CA PRO A 115 1.08 -20.35 12.30
C PRO A 115 2.33 -20.76 13.09
N PRO A 116 2.60 -22.07 13.23
CA PRO A 116 3.87 -22.57 13.73
C PRO A 116 5.03 -21.97 12.93
N SER A 117 5.98 -21.41 13.64
CA SER A 117 7.06 -20.62 13.06
C SER A 117 8.36 -20.87 13.83
N GLY A 118 9.49 -20.63 13.18
CA GLY A 118 10.81 -20.90 13.74
C GLY A 118 11.19 -19.93 14.86
N ALA A 119 12.31 -20.17 15.54
CA ALA A 119 12.76 -19.32 16.65
C ALA A 119 13.06 -17.87 16.23
N SER A 120 13.47 -17.64 14.97
CA SER A 120 13.88 -16.33 14.45
C SER A 120 12.81 -15.60 13.65
N ASN A 121 11.64 -16.21 13.41
CA ASN A 121 10.57 -15.57 12.66
C ASN A 121 9.21 -15.94 13.25
N VAL A 122 8.32 -14.97 13.43
CA VAL A 122 6.91 -15.20 13.78
C VAL A 122 6.04 -14.49 12.75
N ALA A 123 5.03 -15.18 12.23
CA ALA A 123 4.02 -14.57 11.36
C ALA A 123 2.67 -14.63 12.06
N ALA A 124 1.85 -13.60 11.87
CA ALA A 124 0.48 -13.55 12.37
C ALA A 124 -0.44 -12.95 11.31
N THR A 125 -1.67 -13.43 11.26
CA THR A 125 -2.73 -12.87 10.43
C THR A 125 -3.90 -12.49 11.31
N VAL A 126 -4.31 -11.23 11.24
CA VAL A 126 -5.45 -10.69 11.96
C VAL A 126 -6.54 -10.39 10.94
N GLU A 127 -7.60 -11.20 10.93
CA GLU A 127 -8.79 -10.99 10.11
C GLU A 127 -9.80 -10.14 10.89
N TYR A 128 -10.28 -9.07 10.24
CA TYR A 128 -11.20 -8.12 10.84
C TYR A 128 -12.17 -7.61 9.78
N SER A 129 -13.25 -6.95 10.20
CA SER A 129 -14.20 -6.33 9.27
C SER A 129 -14.30 -4.83 9.49
N GLU A 130 -14.26 -4.08 8.39
CA GLU A 130 -14.46 -2.62 8.36
C GLU A 130 -15.71 -2.27 7.57
N PHE A 131 -16.31 -1.12 7.88
CA PHE A 131 -17.44 -0.57 7.13
C PHE A 131 -16.98 0.54 6.17
N ASP A 132 -17.19 0.32 4.87
CA ASP A 132 -16.98 1.30 3.81
C ASP A 132 -18.34 1.83 3.36
N LEU A 133 -18.78 2.95 3.96
CA LEU A 133 -20.09 3.55 3.68
C LEU A 133 -20.21 4.12 2.26
N SER A 134 -19.10 4.23 1.50
CA SER A 134 -19.14 4.63 0.10
C SER A 134 -19.69 3.53 -0.83
N ARG A 135 -19.81 2.30 -0.31
CA ARG A 135 -20.30 1.13 -1.06
C ARG A 135 -21.81 0.96 -0.90
N THR A 136 -22.37 0.20 -1.83
CA THR A 136 -23.74 -0.32 -1.75
C THR A 136 -23.90 -1.15 -0.48
N ARG A 137 -25.08 -1.12 0.14
CA ARG A 137 -25.31 -1.66 1.49
C ARG A 137 -24.80 -3.09 1.72
N LEU A 138 -24.99 -4.00 0.76
CA LEU A 138 -24.54 -5.39 0.84
C LEU A 138 -23.02 -5.57 0.72
N LEU A 139 -22.28 -4.54 0.29
CA LEU A 139 -20.82 -4.51 0.15
C LEU A 139 -20.13 -3.54 1.13
N GLN A 140 -20.88 -2.94 2.05
CA GLN A 140 -20.32 -1.98 3.01
C GLN A 140 -19.39 -2.68 3.99
N ARG A 141 -19.75 -3.87 4.47
CA ARG A 141 -18.88 -4.66 5.34
C ARG A 141 -17.81 -5.35 4.49
N GLN A 142 -16.56 -4.97 4.69
CA GLN A 142 -15.41 -5.56 4.02
C GLN A 142 -14.61 -6.41 4.99
N ASN A 143 -14.42 -7.68 4.65
CA ASN A 143 -13.49 -8.54 5.36
C ASN A 143 -12.07 -8.22 4.90
N LYS A 144 -11.20 -7.88 5.84
CA LYS A 144 -9.79 -7.54 5.61
C LYS A 144 -8.90 -8.42 6.48
N ALA A 145 -7.63 -8.53 6.08
CA ALA A 145 -6.65 -9.33 6.79
C ALA A 145 -5.31 -8.58 6.87
N ALA A 146 -4.89 -8.23 8.08
CA ALA A 146 -3.57 -7.68 8.33
C ALA A 146 -2.57 -8.82 8.55
N HIS A 147 -1.53 -8.85 7.71
CA HIS A 147 -0.46 -9.83 7.80
C HIS A 147 0.75 -9.18 8.46
N LEU A 148 1.11 -9.66 9.64
CA LEU A 148 2.26 -9.20 10.40
C LEU A 148 3.38 -10.24 10.32
N GLU A 149 4.61 -9.77 10.11
CA GLU A 149 5.81 -10.60 10.16
C GLU A 149 6.82 -9.97 11.13
N PHE A 150 7.27 -10.78 12.07
CA PHE A 150 8.30 -10.44 13.04
C PHE A 150 9.53 -11.26 12.70
N ARG A 151 10.66 -10.60 12.48
CA ARG A 151 11.95 -11.23 12.26
C ARG A 151 12.89 -10.79 13.37
N MET A 152 13.39 -11.76 14.12
CA MET A 152 14.33 -11.57 15.21
C MET A 152 15.74 -11.86 14.68
N VAL A 153 16.61 -10.87 14.74
CA VAL A 153 18.04 -10.99 14.38
C VAL A 153 18.83 -10.29 15.48
N ASP A 154 19.66 -11.05 16.18
CA ASP A 154 20.45 -10.55 17.32
C ASP A 154 19.56 -9.84 18.36
N ASP A 155 19.87 -8.59 18.71
CA ASP A 155 19.09 -7.77 19.65
C ASP A 155 18.09 -6.83 18.94
N GLU A 156 17.73 -7.12 17.69
CA GLU A 156 16.78 -6.35 16.90
C GLU A 156 15.60 -7.20 16.40
N VAL A 157 14.40 -6.64 16.48
CA VAL A 157 13.20 -7.24 15.89
C VAL A 157 12.65 -6.33 14.80
N THR A 158 12.71 -6.80 13.56
CA THR A 158 12.04 -6.14 12.43
C THR A 158 10.60 -6.61 12.35
N VAL A 159 9.67 -5.67 12.47
CA VAL A 159 8.22 -5.89 12.32
C VAL A 159 7.77 -5.34 10.97
N ARG A 160 7.15 -6.17 10.14
CA ARG A 160 6.54 -5.78 8.87
C ARG A 160 5.03 -5.94 8.96
N PHE A 161 4.30 -4.96 8.47
CA PHE A 161 2.84 -4.92 8.56
C PHE A 161 2.25 -4.08 7.43
N PRO A 162 0.93 -4.17 7.16
CA PRO A 162 0.31 -3.32 6.16
C PRO A 162 0.33 -1.86 6.61
N ALA A 163 0.65 -0.95 5.68
CA ALA A 163 0.63 0.49 5.89
C ALA A 163 -0.82 1.02 5.85
N THR A 164 -1.61 0.57 6.81
CA THR A 164 -3.01 0.96 7.06
C THR A 164 -3.17 1.43 8.50
N ASP A 165 -4.22 2.19 8.78
CA ASP A 165 -4.52 2.67 10.14
C ASP A 165 -4.65 1.50 11.12
N LYS A 166 -5.39 0.45 10.72
CA LYS A 166 -5.52 -0.76 11.51
C LYS A 166 -4.19 -1.49 11.71
N GLY A 167 -3.33 -1.55 10.68
CA GLY A 167 -2.00 -2.14 10.78
C GLY A 167 -1.12 -1.43 11.82
N ARG A 168 -1.15 -0.09 11.83
CA ARG A 168 -0.44 0.73 12.84
C ARG A 168 -1.01 0.57 14.23
N GLU A 169 -2.33 0.62 14.38
CA GLU A 169 -3.02 0.40 15.66
C GLU A 169 -2.67 -0.97 16.25
N LEU A 170 -2.64 -2.02 15.42
CA LEU A 170 -2.24 -3.36 15.82
C LEU A 170 -0.81 -3.37 16.35
N VAL A 171 0.16 -2.84 15.59
CA VAL A 171 1.56 -2.83 16.02
C VAL A 171 1.76 -1.99 17.27
N ALA A 172 1.12 -0.82 17.38
CA ALA A 172 1.19 0.02 18.58
C ALA A 172 0.67 -0.71 19.82
N ASN A 173 -0.47 -1.40 19.72
CA ASN A 173 -1.01 -2.21 20.82
C ASN A 173 -0.08 -3.38 21.20
N LEU A 174 0.53 -4.04 20.21
CA LEU A 174 1.46 -5.14 20.46
C LEU A 174 2.74 -4.63 21.13
N VAL A 175 3.26 -3.48 20.70
CA VAL A 175 4.46 -2.85 21.28
C VAL A 175 4.19 -2.40 22.72
N ASP A 176 3.07 -1.72 22.99
CA ASP A 176 2.67 -1.32 24.36
C ASP A 176 2.58 -2.53 25.31
N LYS A 177 2.05 -3.66 24.83
CA LYS A 177 2.02 -4.91 25.61
C LYS A 177 3.42 -5.49 25.85
N LEU A 178 4.33 -5.39 24.88
CA LEU A 178 5.73 -5.81 25.05
C LEU A 178 6.45 -4.92 26.07
N GLU A 179 6.27 -3.61 25.99
CA GLU A 179 6.83 -2.62 26.93
C GLU A 179 6.35 -2.88 28.36
N LYS A 180 5.05 -3.13 28.55
CA LYS A 180 4.47 -3.48 29.86
C LYS A 180 5.05 -4.75 30.45
N ARG A 181 5.32 -5.76 29.62
CA ARG A 181 5.94 -7.02 30.07
C ARG A 181 7.40 -6.85 30.47
N LYS A 182 8.15 -6.07 29.70
CA LYS A 182 9.57 -5.79 29.98
C LYS A 182 9.81 -4.71 31.02
N LYS A 183 8.80 -3.87 31.29
CA LYS A 183 8.90 -2.66 32.11
C LYS A 183 9.97 -1.70 31.59
N GLU A 184 10.08 -1.62 30.28
CA GLU A 184 11.05 -0.80 29.56
C GLU A 184 10.39 -0.23 28.31
N VAL A 185 10.74 1.01 27.95
CA VAL A 185 10.30 1.64 26.69
C VAL A 185 11.19 1.14 25.55
N LEU A 186 10.59 0.56 24.52
CA LEU A 186 11.34 -0.01 23.41
C LEU A 186 11.71 1.10 22.43
N ILE A 187 12.99 1.17 22.06
CA ILE A 187 13.44 2.11 21.03
C ILE A 187 12.94 1.62 19.67
N GLN A 188 12.12 2.45 19.04
CA GLN A 188 11.50 2.23 17.74
C GLN A 188 12.29 2.99 16.67
N ASP A 189 12.76 2.27 15.65
CA ASP A 189 13.46 2.84 14.50
C ASP A 189 12.66 2.62 13.21
N GLU A 190 12.13 3.72 12.69
CA GLU A 190 11.36 3.77 11.45
C GLU A 190 12.18 4.41 10.32
N ILE A 191 11.92 3.95 9.09
CA ILE A 191 12.49 4.58 7.91
C ILE A 191 11.79 5.92 7.69
N SER A 192 12.49 7.01 7.98
CA SER A 192 12.01 8.40 7.83
C SER A 192 13.11 9.28 7.24
N VAL A 193 12.68 10.27 6.45
CA VAL A 193 13.53 11.34 5.90
C VAL A 193 13.06 12.72 6.37
N SER A 194 12.25 12.77 7.43
CA SER A 194 11.69 14.00 7.98
C SER A 194 12.75 15.02 8.39
N ASP A 195 13.88 14.53 8.89
CA ASP A 195 15.04 15.33 9.30
C ASP A 195 15.89 15.86 8.13
N LEU A 196 15.65 15.39 6.89
CA LEU A 196 16.42 15.76 5.71
C LEU A 196 15.78 16.93 4.95
N GLU A 197 16.62 17.78 4.36
CA GLU A 197 16.21 18.85 3.43
C GLU A 197 15.68 18.29 2.09
N SER A 198 14.88 19.08 1.38
CA SER A 198 14.23 18.75 0.09
C SER A 198 15.18 18.11 -0.94
N GLU A 199 16.39 18.66 -1.10
CA GLU A 199 17.41 18.11 -2.02
C GLU A 199 17.87 16.71 -1.60
N LYS A 200 18.11 16.50 -0.31
CA LYS A 200 18.54 15.20 0.24
C LYS A 200 17.42 14.17 0.19
N ARG A 201 16.16 14.59 0.29
CA ARG A 201 15.00 13.70 0.09
C ARG A 201 14.94 13.20 -1.35
N THR A 202 15.14 14.07 -2.34
CA THR A 202 15.28 13.63 -3.73
C THR A 202 16.48 12.70 -3.90
N LYS A 203 17.63 13.03 -3.31
CA LYS A 203 18.84 12.19 -3.33
C LYS A 203 18.59 10.80 -2.72
N PHE A 204 17.80 10.71 -1.64
CA PHE A 204 17.40 9.42 -1.05
C PHE A 204 16.74 8.49 -2.08
N PHE A 205 15.78 8.97 -2.86
CA PHE A 205 15.15 8.14 -3.89
C PHE A 205 16.13 7.77 -5.01
N ILE A 206 16.97 8.72 -5.46
CA ILE A 206 17.96 8.47 -6.51
C ILE A 206 19.01 7.43 -6.09
N GLU A 207 19.47 7.47 -4.85
CA GLU A 207 20.39 6.47 -4.31
C GLU A 207 19.70 5.13 -4.00
N LEU A 208 18.43 5.16 -3.60
CA LEU A 208 17.67 3.94 -3.34
C LEU A 208 17.50 3.06 -4.59
N ILE A 209 17.27 3.66 -5.78
CA ILE A 209 17.14 2.87 -7.02
C ILE A 209 18.45 2.22 -7.49
N SER A 210 19.59 2.78 -7.11
CA SER A 210 20.91 2.24 -7.45
C SER A 210 21.47 1.34 -6.35
N GLY A 211 20.97 1.47 -5.12
CA GLY A 211 21.47 0.78 -3.92
C GLY A 211 20.92 -0.62 -3.68
N ILE A 212 20.00 -1.15 -4.52
CA ILE A 212 19.46 -2.51 -4.33
C ILE A 212 20.46 -3.55 -4.85
N PRO A 213 21.02 -4.42 -3.99
CA PRO A 213 21.99 -5.44 -4.40
C PRO A 213 21.41 -6.43 -5.41
N ASN A 214 22.20 -6.85 -6.39
CA ASN A 214 21.82 -7.83 -7.44
C ASN A 214 20.72 -7.38 -8.42
N TYR A 215 20.29 -6.12 -8.37
CA TYR A 215 19.32 -5.56 -9.30
C TYR A 215 19.92 -4.36 -10.04
N ARG A 216 19.61 -4.26 -11.34
CA ARG A 216 19.93 -3.09 -12.16
C ARG A 216 18.64 -2.37 -12.53
N THR A 217 18.55 -1.08 -12.22
CA THR A 217 17.40 -0.26 -12.61
C THR A 217 17.33 -0.12 -14.13
N GLU A 218 16.17 -0.47 -14.68
CA GLU A 218 15.86 -0.37 -16.12
C GLU A 218 15.21 0.98 -16.42
N THR A 219 14.18 1.37 -15.66
CA THR A 219 13.47 2.63 -15.89
C THR A 219 12.62 3.06 -14.69
N VAL A 220 12.48 4.37 -14.50
CA VAL A 220 11.52 4.95 -13.56
C VAL A 220 10.21 5.24 -14.30
N THR A 221 9.11 4.66 -13.79
CA THR A 221 7.80 4.68 -14.47
C THR A 221 6.81 5.66 -13.88
N ARG A 222 6.92 5.95 -12.58
CA ARG A 222 6.04 6.90 -11.88
C ARG A 222 6.85 7.71 -10.88
N LEU A 223 6.60 9.02 -10.83
CA LEU A 223 7.14 9.92 -9.83
C LEU A 223 5.99 10.76 -9.27
N LYS A 224 6.01 10.98 -7.96
CA LYS A 224 5.29 12.10 -7.36
C LYS A 224 6.29 13.04 -6.75
N VAL A 225 6.09 14.32 -6.99
CA VAL A 225 6.90 15.39 -6.44
C VAL A 225 6.00 16.40 -5.75
N SER A 226 6.54 17.07 -4.74
CA SER A 226 5.85 18.08 -3.94
C SER A 226 6.72 19.33 -3.86
N ALA A 227 6.10 20.50 -3.83
CA ALA A 227 6.82 21.75 -3.65
C ALA A 227 7.25 21.92 -2.19
N ASP A 228 8.43 22.49 -1.98
CA ASP A 228 8.86 22.99 -0.68
C ASP A 228 8.18 24.35 -0.46
N LEU A 229 7.05 24.36 0.27
CA LEU A 229 6.38 25.60 0.66
C LEU A 229 7.23 26.27 1.74
N ARG A 230 8.29 26.97 1.33
CA ARG A 230 8.95 27.93 2.22
C ARG A 230 7.97 29.08 2.45
N GLU A 231 7.83 29.49 3.70
CA GLU A 231 7.01 30.64 4.10
C GLU A 231 7.37 31.85 3.23
N GLU A 232 6.31 32.55 2.85
CA GLU A 232 6.27 33.70 1.95
C GLU A 232 7.38 34.72 2.29
N GLU A 233 8.36 34.90 1.39
CA GLU A 233 8.88 36.25 1.22
C GLU A 233 7.80 36.99 0.43
N ASP A 234 7.16 37.96 1.09
CA ASP A 234 6.22 38.93 0.50
C ASP A 234 6.91 39.60 -0.69
N VAL A 235 6.80 38.98 -1.87
CA VAL A 235 7.25 39.62 -3.10
C VAL A 235 6.14 40.62 -3.44
N GLU A 236 6.33 41.88 -3.01
CA GLU A 236 5.57 43.02 -3.53
C GLU A 236 5.58 42.92 -5.06
N SER A 237 4.44 42.52 -5.61
CA SER A 237 4.26 42.29 -7.03
C SER A 237 4.20 43.65 -7.74
N ASP A 238 5.34 44.17 -8.18
CA ASP A 238 5.36 45.19 -9.22
C ASP A 238 4.74 44.59 -10.49
N GLU A 239 3.59 45.15 -10.88
CA GLU A 239 2.85 44.81 -12.09
C GLU A 239 3.62 45.30 -13.32
N ASP A 240 4.57 44.50 -13.84
CA ASP A 240 4.88 44.58 -15.27
C ASP A 240 5.47 43.29 -15.88
N ASP A 241 5.00 43.02 -17.10
CA ASP A 241 5.53 42.16 -18.15
C ASP A 241 5.54 40.61 -18.07
N GLY A 242 4.74 40.00 -18.98
CA GLY A 242 5.16 38.81 -19.73
C GLY A 242 4.41 37.50 -19.47
N ILE A 243 4.14 36.74 -20.55
CA ILE A 243 3.57 35.37 -20.54
C ILE A 243 4.41 34.38 -19.70
N GLU A 244 5.69 34.70 -19.48
CA GLU A 244 6.61 33.94 -18.61
C GLU A 244 6.20 34.00 -17.12
N SER A 245 5.62 35.13 -16.68
CA SER A 245 5.06 35.33 -15.33
C SER A 245 3.91 34.36 -15.03
N ALA A 246 3.10 34.00 -16.04
CA ALA A 246 1.99 33.07 -15.85
C ALA A 246 2.46 31.63 -15.57
N SER A 247 3.61 31.22 -16.13
CA SER A 247 4.17 29.89 -15.88
C SER A 247 4.76 29.75 -14.47
N ALA A 248 5.46 30.80 -14.01
CA ALA A 248 5.95 30.88 -12.63
C ALA A 248 4.79 30.98 -11.63
N LYS A 249 3.79 31.83 -11.88
CA LYS A 249 2.58 31.95 -11.04
C LYS A 249 1.75 30.66 -11.00
N MET A 250 1.66 29.89 -12.09
CA MET A 250 1.02 28.56 -12.09
C MET A 250 1.82 27.53 -11.27
N LEU A 251 3.15 27.54 -11.32
CA LEU A 251 4.01 26.65 -10.52
C LEU A 251 3.87 26.92 -9.02
N HIS A 252 3.63 28.17 -8.60
CA HIS A 252 3.38 28.54 -7.20
C HIS A 252 2.02 28.04 -6.64
N LEU A 253 1.03 27.74 -7.49
CA LEU A 253 -0.25 27.17 -7.05
C LEU A 253 -0.21 25.64 -6.96
N VAL A 254 0.72 25.00 -7.66
CA VAL A 254 0.76 23.54 -7.78
C VAL A 254 1.57 22.95 -6.63
N GLU A 255 0.85 22.44 -5.65
CA GLU A 255 1.43 21.83 -4.47
C GLU A 255 2.03 20.43 -4.71
N ASP A 256 1.39 19.61 -5.56
CA ASP A 256 1.77 18.22 -5.81
C ASP A 256 1.61 17.86 -7.29
N VAL A 257 2.63 17.20 -7.87
CA VAL A 257 2.62 16.74 -9.27
C VAL A 257 2.88 15.25 -9.36
N ALA A 258 2.07 14.54 -10.15
CA ALA A 258 2.26 13.12 -10.44
C ALA A 258 2.61 12.90 -11.92
N LEU A 259 3.78 12.34 -12.18
CA LEU A 259 4.27 12.00 -13.53
C LEU A 259 4.17 10.49 -13.75
N ASN A 260 3.71 10.09 -14.94
CA ASN A 260 3.70 8.71 -15.41
C ASN A 260 4.34 8.65 -16.80
N GLY A 261 5.25 7.70 -17.02
CA GLY A 261 5.95 7.58 -18.30
C GLY A 261 7.05 6.53 -18.27
N ALA A 262 8.01 6.65 -19.18
CA ALA A 262 9.24 5.87 -19.17
C ALA A 262 10.43 6.82 -19.01
N ASN A 263 11.42 6.41 -18.23
CA ASN A 263 12.65 7.16 -17.96
C ASN A 263 12.40 8.58 -17.42
N LEU A 264 11.50 8.68 -16.44
CA LEU A 264 11.04 9.98 -15.92
C LEU A 264 12.16 10.83 -15.31
N LEU A 265 13.19 10.23 -14.68
CA LEU A 265 14.31 10.98 -14.11
C LEU A 265 15.11 11.77 -15.16
N ALA A 266 15.12 11.32 -16.42
CA ALA A 266 15.78 12.03 -17.52
C ALA A 266 14.84 12.97 -18.28
N SER A 267 13.54 12.99 -17.95
CA SER A 267 12.55 13.77 -18.69
C SER A 267 12.75 15.29 -18.50
N PRO A 268 12.55 16.11 -19.54
CA PRO A 268 12.58 17.57 -19.40
C PRO A 268 11.60 18.09 -18.35
N GLN A 269 10.41 17.47 -18.27
CA GLN A 269 9.36 17.86 -17.33
C GLN A 269 9.80 17.69 -15.87
N TYR A 270 10.46 16.58 -15.54
CA TYR A 270 10.99 16.39 -14.19
C TYR A 270 12.13 17.35 -13.87
N ARG A 271 13.03 17.63 -14.82
CA ARG A 271 14.12 18.58 -14.61
C ARG A 271 13.60 19.98 -14.27
N GLN A 272 12.61 20.46 -15.00
CA GLN A 272 11.97 21.75 -14.74
C GLN A 272 11.35 21.81 -13.34
N LEU A 273 10.66 20.76 -12.91
CA LEU A 273 10.08 20.68 -11.56
C LEU A 273 11.16 20.67 -10.48
N ASN A 274 12.22 19.90 -10.69
CA ASN A 274 13.34 19.82 -9.74
C ASN A 274 14.09 21.16 -9.64
N GLU A 275 14.27 21.88 -10.75
CA GLU A 275 14.82 23.25 -10.78
C GLU A 275 13.89 24.26 -10.08
N SER A 276 12.58 24.02 -10.13
CA SER A 276 11.55 24.84 -9.47
C SER A 276 11.38 24.50 -7.98
N GLY A 277 12.28 23.71 -7.38
CA GLY A 277 12.27 23.40 -5.95
C GLY A 277 11.34 22.25 -5.53
N PHE A 278 10.80 21.47 -6.47
CA PHE A 278 10.03 20.27 -6.13
C PHE A 278 10.96 19.12 -5.74
N PHE A 279 10.57 18.34 -4.72
CA PHE A 279 11.28 17.15 -4.28
C PHE A 279 10.43 15.88 -4.44
N ILE A 280 11.08 14.73 -4.59
CA ILE A 280 10.40 13.44 -4.77
C ILE A 280 9.76 13.00 -3.44
N THR A 281 8.49 12.56 -3.50
CA THR A 281 7.75 11.98 -2.36
C THR A 281 7.29 10.54 -2.61
N SER A 282 7.23 10.12 -3.88
CA SER A 282 6.95 8.75 -4.28
C SER A 282 7.62 8.41 -5.60
N MET A 283 8.04 7.15 -5.73
CA MET A 283 8.68 6.66 -6.94
C MET A 283 8.30 5.21 -7.20
N THR A 284 8.13 4.87 -8.47
CA THR A 284 7.98 3.50 -8.95
C THR A 284 8.96 3.27 -10.08
N TRP A 285 9.74 2.20 -9.99
CA TRP A 285 10.72 1.84 -11.02
C TRP A 285 10.71 0.34 -11.27
N VAL A 286 11.20 -0.03 -12.45
CA VAL A 286 11.44 -1.40 -12.85
C VAL A 286 12.94 -1.66 -12.77
N ALA A 287 13.31 -2.74 -12.11
CA ALA A 287 14.66 -3.25 -12.06
C ALA A 287 14.71 -4.69 -12.61
N VAL A 288 15.86 -5.09 -13.14
CA VAL A 288 16.12 -6.42 -13.68
C VAL A 288 17.17 -7.08 -12.79
N GLN A 289 16.92 -8.32 -12.38
CA GLN A 289 17.90 -9.12 -11.65
C GLN A 289 19.15 -9.34 -12.52
N MET A 290 20.34 -9.18 -11.94
CA MET A 290 21.61 -9.29 -12.66
C MET A 290 22.04 -10.74 -12.92
N SER A 291 21.50 -11.69 -12.17
CA SER A 291 21.71 -13.13 -12.30
C SER A 291 20.45 -13.85 -12.76
N ASP A 292 20.61 -15.10 -13.22
CA ASP A 292 19.50 -16.02 -13.52
C ASP A 292 18.51 -16.06 -12.34
N PRO A 293 17.18 -15.97 -12.58
CA PRO A 293 16.46 -16.03 -13.86
C PRO A 293 16.33 -14.71 -14.66
N TRP A 294 17.02 -13.64 -14.25
CA TRP A 294 16.87 -12.28 -14.79
C TRP A 294 15.45 -11.74 -14.68
N ASP A 295 14.75 -12.06 -13.60
CA ASP A 295 13.38 -11.60 -13.41
C ASP A 295 13.31 -10.07 -13.32
N ARG A 296 12.19 -9.51 -13.80
CA ARG A 296 11.89 -8.08 -13.64
C ARG A 296 11.13 -7.88 -12.34
N VAL A 297 11.52 -6.86 -11.58
CA VAL A 297 10.82 -6.45 -10.36
C VAL A 297 10.43 -4.99 -10.49
N GLN A 298 9.16 -4.70 -10.25
CA GLN A 298 8.65 -3.36 -10.07
C GLN A 298 8.62 -3.06 -8.57
N PHE A 299 9.43 -2.09 -8.17
CA PHE A 299 9.40 -1.53 -6.82
C PHE A 299 8.57 -0.25 -6.82
N GLU A 300 7.73 -0.11 -5.80
CA GLU A 300 6.94 1.08 -5.55
C GLU A 300 7.23 1.52 -4.12
N VAL A 301 7.75 2.74 -3.95
CA VAL A 301 8.07 3.32 -2.63
C VAL A 301 7.49 4.72 -2.51
N SER A 302 7.12 5.09 -1.30
CA SER A 302 6.58 6.41 -0.98
C SER A 302 6.61 6.63 0.52
N PHE A 303 6.43 7.88 0.93
CA PHE A 303 6.02 8.21 2.28
C PHE A 303 4.49 8.38 2.33
N GLU A 304 3.89 8.04 3.47
CA GLU A 304 2.47 8.28 3.71
C GLU A 304 2.22 9.78 3.81
N ASP A 305 2.99 10.45 4.67
CA ASP A 305 3.16 11.89 4.64
C ASP A 305 4.34 12.23 3.74
N GLY A 306 4.03 12.45 2.46
CA GLY A 306 5.02 12.79 1.43
C GLY A 306 5.84 14.03 1.77
N ARG A 307 5.20 15.06 2.35
CA ARG A 307 5.85 16.33 2.68
C ARG A 307 6.58 16.26 4.01
N GLY A 308 6.04 15.58 5.01
CA GLY A 308 6.73 15.36 6.28
C GLY A 308 7.84 14.31 6.18
N GLY A 309 7.84 13.46 5.16
CA GLY A 309 8.86 12.43 4.96
C GLY A 309 8.75 11.25 5.93
N THR A 310 7.54 10.97 6.43
CA THR A 310 7.27 9.92 7.43
C THR A 310 6.31 8.83 6.89
N GLY A 311 6.29 7.67 7.54
CA GLY A 311 5.44 6.55 7.13
C GLY A 311 5.92 5.92 5.82
N PHE A 312 7.20 5.53 5.74
CA PHE A 312 7.75 4.85 4.58
C PHE A 312 6.97 3.58 4.27
N ARG A 313 6.48 3.48 3.04
CA ARG A 313 5.66 2.36 2.58
C ARG A 313 6.11 1.90 1.21
N TYR A 314 6.06 0.60 1.01
CA TYR A 314 6.62 -0.03 -0.16
C TYR A 314 5.81 -1.24 -0.65
N LEU A 315 6.00 -1.58 -1.91
CA LEU A 315 5.43 -2.75 -2.55
C LEU A 315 6.36 -3.24 -3.65
N ALA A 316 6.43 -4.56 -3.81
CA ALA A 316 7.20 -5.18 -4.87
C ALA A 316 6.29 -6.13 -5.66
N ARG A 317 6.38 -6.05 -6.99
CA ARG A 317 5.74 -6.99 -7.92
C ARG A 317 6.80 -7.53 -8.86
N HIS A 318 6.68 -8.77 -9.31
CA HIS A 318 7.65 -9.37 -10.23
C HIS A 318 7.00 -9.88 -11.52
N SER A 319 7.79 -9.91 -12.58
CA SER A 319 7.44 -10.46 -13.88
C SER A 319 8.53 -11.45 -14.25
N LYS A 320 8.17 -12.74 -14.21
CA LYS A 320 9.10 -13.83 -14.48
C LYS A 320 9.48 -13.87 -15.95
N ARG A 321 10.75 -14.11 -16.24
CA ARG A 321 11.21 -14.30 -17.62
C ARG A 321 10.65 -15.62 -18.15
N SER A 322 9.99 -15.58 -19.31
CA SER A 322 9.53 -16.79 -19.99
C SER A 322 10.71 -17.57 -20.56
N THR A 323 10.52 -18.87 -20.82
CA THR A 323 11.50 -19.73 -21.51
C THR A 323 11.92 -19.21 -22.89
N ARG A 324 11.09 -18.36 -23.51
CA ARG A 324 11.37 -17.67 -24.79
C ARG A 324 12.07 -16.32 -24.60
N GLY A 325 12.53 -16.01 -23.40
CA GLY A 325 13.25 -14.79 -23.05
C GLY A 325 12.39 -13.51 -22.96
N ARG A 326 11.05 -13.61 -23.10
CA ARG A 326 10.12 -12.48 -23.01
C ARG A 326 9.50 -12.34 -21.62
N TYR A 327 9.10 -11.12 -21.27
CA TYR A 327 8.37 -10.86 -20.02
C TYR A 327 6.86 -10.70 -20.30
N PRO A 328 5.99 -11.20 -19.41
CA PRO A 328 4.58 -10.81 -19.38
C PRO A 328 4.40 -9.29 -19.26
N SER A 329 3.33 -8.76 -19.86
CA SER A 329 2.96 -7.34 -19.77
C SER A 329 2.61 -6.89 -18.35
N HIS A 330 2.09 -7.81 -17.52
CA HIS A 330 1.63 -7.51 -16.18
C HIS A 330 2.56 -8.11 -15.12
N PHE A 331 2.97 -7.26 -14.17
CA PHE A 331 3.65 -7.70 -12.97
C PHE A 331 2.65 -8.38 -12.01
N ARG A 332 3.10 -9.45 -11.36
CA ARG A 332 2.32 -10.23 -10.39
C ARG A 332 2.92 -10.10 -9.00
N ILE A 333 2.13 -10.49 -8.00
CA ILE A 333 2.63 -10.58 -6.62
C ILE A 333 3.61 -11.75 -6.55
N PRO A 334 4.82 -11.55 -6.01
CA PRO A 334 5.75 -12.64 -5.77
C PRO A 334 5.22 -13.59 -4.70
N SER A 335 5.67 -14.85 -4.74
CA SER A 335 5.48 -15.78 -3.62
C SER A 335 6.05 -15.18 -2.33
N ASP A 336 5.53 -15.60 -1.17
CA ASP A 336 5.93 -15.07 0.13
C ASP A 336 7.44 -15.05 0.37
N LEU A 337 8.16 -16.10 -0.01
CA LEU A 337 9.62 -16.17 0.13
C LEU A 337 10.32 -15.03 -0.63
N VAL A 338 10.09 -14.95 -1.94
CA VAL A 338 10.64 -13.89 -2.81
C VAL A 338 10.20 -12.50 -2.34
N ARG A 339 8.95 -12.35 -1.89
CA ARG A 339 8.44 -11.08 -1.34
C ARG A 339 9.27 -10.63 -0.13
N LYS A 340 9.53 -11.55 0.81
CA LYS A 340 10.29 -11.29 2.03
C LYS A 340 11.74 -10.90 1.76
N GLU A 341 12.34 -11.51 0.75
CA GLU A 341 13.70 -11.19 0.27
C GLU A 341 13.75 -9.79 -0.35
N LEU A 342 12.84 -9.50 -1.29
CA LEU A 342 12.77 -8.17 -1.94
C LEU A 342 12.54 -7.06 -0.92
N PHE A 343 11.67 -7.28 0.07
CA PHE A 343 11.44 -6.31 1.14
C PHE A 343 12.68 -6.12 2.02
N ALA A 344 13.41 -7.20 2.34
CA ALA A 344 14.64 -7.09 3.12
C ALA A 344 15.72 -6.29 2.39
N LEU A 345 15.88 -6.53 1.08
CA LEU A 345 16.83 -5.78 0.25
C LEU A 345 16.47 -4.29 0.18
N LEU A 346 15.19 -3.98 -0.01
CA LEU A 346 14.71 -2.61 -0.10
C LEU A 346 14.86 -1.85 1.23
N GLU A 347 14.46 -2.49 2.32
CA GLU A 347 14.59 -1.95 3.68
C GLU A 347 16.07 -1.73 4.07
N GLY A 348 16.94 -2.70 3.76
CA GLY A 348 18.38 -2.59 4.00
C GLY A 348 19.01 -1.46 3.19
N ALA A 349 18.67 -1.35 1.90
CA ALA A 349 19.15 -0.27 1.04
C ALA A 349 18.66 1.10 1.54
N ALA A 350 17.39 1.22 1.92
CA ALA A 350 16.83 2.48 2.43
C ALA A 350 17.54 2.95 3.71
N ARG A 351 17.78 2.05 4.66
CA ARG A 351 18.51 2.40 5.90
C ARG A 351 19.97 2.79 5.63
N LEU A 352 20.64 2.08 4.72
CA LEU A 352 22.00 2.42 4.30
C LEU A 352 22.04 3.84 3.74
N VAL A 353 21.18 4.16 2.77
CA VAL A 353 21.12 5.48 2.14
C VAL A 353 20.83 6.58 3.17
N ILE A 354 19.86 6.38 4.07
CA ILE A 354 19.57 7.35 5.14
C ILE A 354 20.80 7.58 6.03
N SER A 355 21.50 6.52 6.43
CA SER A 355 22.71 6.63 7.24
C SER A 355 23.81 7.43 6.53
N THR A 356 23.99 7.20 5.22
CA THR A 356 24.96 7.95 4.41
C THR A 356 24.60 9.42 4.30
N LEU A 357 23.34 9.75 4.00
CA LEU A 357 22.87 11.14 3.87
C LEU A 357 22.93 11.93 5.19
N ARG A 358 22.74 11.26 6.32
CA ARG A 358 22.91 11.82 7.67
C ARG A 358 24.39 12.06 7.97
N ASN A 359 25.28 11.12 7.68
CA ASN A 359 26.74 11.32 7.86
C ASN A 359 27.30 12.46 6.97
N GLU A 360 26.78 12.63 5.75
CA GLU A 360 27.11 13.79 4.89
C GLU A 360 26.63 15.13 5.46
N ARG A 361 25.55 15.14 6.26
CA ARG A 361 25.09 16.33 6.97
C ARG A 361 26.09 16.73 8.06
N ASP A 362 26.48 15.77 8.88
CA ASP A 362 27.32 16.02 10.06
C ASP A 362 28.73 16.47 9.65
N THR A 363 29.25 15.93 8.55
CA THR A 363 30.55 16.36 7.98
C THR A 363 30.52 17.76 7.34
N LYS A 364 29.37 18.22 6.82
CA LYS A 364 29.20 19.61 6.38
C LYS A 364 29.03 20.58 7.55
N ALA A 365 28.35 20.17 8.62
CA ALA A 365 28.21 20.96 9.84
C ALA A 365 29.52 21.11 10.64
N ALA A 366 30.46 20.18 10.47
CA ALA A 366 31.77 20.19 11.13
C ALA A 366 32.87 20.96 10.40
N LYS A 367 32.60 21.58 9.24
CA LYS A 367 33.54 22.49 8.56
C LYS A 367 33.21 23.94 8.97
N PRO A 368 34.13 24.64 9.66
CA PRO A 368 33.93 26.01 10.13
C PRO A 368 33.88 27.04 8.99
#